data_AF-A0A969NDZ3-F1
#
_entry.id   AF-A0A969NDZ3-F1
#
_cell.length_a   1.000
_cell.length_b   1.000
_cell.length_c   1.000
_cell.angle_alpha   90.00
_cell.angle_beta   90.00
_cell.angle_gamma   90.00
#
_symmetry.space_group_name_H-M   'P 1'
#
loop_
_entity.id
_entity.type
_entity.pdbx_description
1 polymer ?
#
loop_
_entity_poly.entity_id
_entity_poly.type
_entity_poly.pdbx_seq_one_letter_code
_entity_poly.pdbx_strand_id
1 'polypeptide(L)'
;MPLCYKIDSDNFSLGLWELSEDEEQLLNKFSAIAPREELLKAKRFKYQARKLEWIATRLLMYELLNRVVSIDYDENGKPIINNGERSISISHTKGIVAVIVTNNMAGIDIEMQSDRVLRIENKFISGTRKKIRLLKKTKRNDLLTYWSGKETLYKIHGGKGLDFKKIFT
;
A
#
# COMPACT_ATOMS: atom_id res chain seq x y z
N MET A 1 -2.55 11.03 17.59
CA MET A 1 -2.28 9.62 17.28
C MET A 1 -2.58 9.43 15.80
N PRO A 2 -1.62 8.95 15.00
CA PRO A 2 -1.71 8.91 13.53
C PRO A 2 -2.20 7.58 12.94
N LEU A 3 -2.23 6.51 13.75
CA LEU A 3 -2.96 5.29 13.43
C LEU A 3 -4.45 5.66 13.43
N CYS A 4 -5.04 5.77 12.25
CA CYS A 4 -6.43 6.20 12.09
C CYS A 4 -7.39 5.02 11.94
N TYR A 5 -6.89 3.83 11.59
CA TYR A 5 -7.70 2.62 11.47
C TYR A 5 -6.87 1.37 11.71
N LYS A 6 -7.44 0.39 12.40
CA LYS A 6 -6.82 -0.92 12.63
C LYS A 6 -7.88 -2.02 12.64
N ILE A 7 -7.61 -3.12 11.95
CA ILE A 7 -8.34 -4.38 12.09
C ILE A 7 -7.32 -5.44 12.46
N ASP A 8 -7.55 -6.14 13.56
CA ASP A 8 -6.77 -7.31 13.95
C ASP A 8 -7.66 -8.56 13.95
N SER A 9 -7.10 -9.66 13.48
CA SER A 9 -7.70 -10.99 13.45
C SER A 9 -6.58 -12.03 13.57
N ASP A 10 -6.91 -13.29 13.84
CA ASP A 10 -5.93 -14.37 14.03
C ASP A 10 -5.01 -14.55 12.80
N ASN A 11 -5.54 -14.30 11.60
CA ASN A 11 -4.85 -14.58 10.34
C ASN A 11 -4.33 -13.33 9.61
N PHE A 12 -4.73 -12.13 10.06
CA PHE A 12 -4.26 -10.89 9.46
C PHE A 12 -4.40 -9.69 10.41
N SER A 13 -3.52 -8.72 10.19
CA SER A 13 -3.62 -7.38 10.77
C SER A 13 -3.55 -6.37 9.63
N LEU A 14 -4.47 -5.41 9.64
CA LEU A 14 -4.53 -4.31 8.68
C LEU A 14 -4.52 -3.00 9.43
N GLY A 15 -3.77 -2.03 8.93
CA GLY A 15 -3.75 -0.69 9.51
C GLY A 15 -3.68 0.40 8.46
N LEU A 16 -4.19 1.57 8.84
CA LEU A 16 -4.02 2.83 8.11
C LEU A 16 -3.35 3.84 9.02
N TRP A 17 -2.35 4.53 8.48
CA TRP A 17 -1.63 5.60 9.14
C TRP A 17 -1.78 6.89 8.33
N GLU A 18 -2.30 7.92 8.96
CA GLU A 18 -2.39 9.26 8.40
C GLU A 18 -1.16 10.07 8.79
N LEU A 19 -0.45 10.58 7.78
CA LEU A 19 0.69 11.50 7.91
C LEU A 19 0.19 12.90 8.29
N SER A 20 -0.34 13.00 9.50
CA SER A 20 -0.85 14.23 10.11
C SER A 20 0.22 14.97 10.93
N GLU A 21 1.31 14.27 11.29
CA GLU A 21 2.42 14.85 12.02
C GLU A 21 3.42 15.59 11.14
N ASP A 22 4.15 16.51 11.75
CA ASP A 22 5.35 17.06 11.13
C ASP A 22 6.50 16.03 11.09
N GLU A 23 7.53 16.34 10.32
CA GLU A 23 8.67 15.46 10.13
C GLU A 23 9.43 15.15 11.43
N GLU A 24 9.56 16.14 12.31
CA GLU A 24 10.31 16.00 13.56
C GLU A 24 9.60 15.02 14.51
N GLN A 25 8.29 15.19 14.67
CA GLN A 25 7.44 14.29 15.44
C GLN A 25 7.51 12.85 14.94
N LEU A 26 7.41 12.66 13.62
CA LEU A 26 7.46 11.33 13.01
C LEU A 26 8.85 10.69 13.17
N LEU A 27 9.93 11.47 13.01
CA LEU A 27 11.30 11.02 13.22
C LEU A 27 11.58 10.67 14.68
N ASN A 28 11.04 11.42 15.63
CA ASN A 28 11.20 11.15 17.06
C ASN A 28 10.56 9.80 17.43
N LYS A 29 9.33 9.55 16.95
CA LYS A 29 8.67 8.24 17.13
C LYS A 29 9.48 7.12 16.50
N PHE A 30 9.97 7.33 15.28
CA PHE A 30 10.76 6.33 14.59
C PHE A 30 12.08 6.03 15.30
N SER A 31 12.77 7.06 15.77
CA SER A 31 14.05 6.93 16.49
C SER A 31 13.93 6.22 17.83
N ALA A 32 12.74 6.23 18.44
CA ALA A 32 12.48 5.49 19.68
C ALA A 32 12.43 3.97 19.48
N ILE A 33 12.12 3.48 18.27
CA ILE A 33 11.93 2.05 18.01
C ILE A 33 12.90 1.48 16.96
N ALA A 34 13.42 2.31 16.06
CA ALA A 34 14.10 1.83 14.87
C ALA A 34 15.56 1.45 15.14
N PRO A 35 16.04 0.32 14.58
CA PRO A 35 17.45 -0.03 14.59
C PRO A 35 18.29 1.05 13.88
N ARG A 36 19.58 1.15 14.28
CA ARG A 36 20.52 2.14 13.72
C ARG A 36 20.60 2.09 12.19
N GLU A 37 20.53 0.90 11.60
CA GLU A 37 20.57 0.71 10.14
C GLU A 37 19.36 1.33 9.43
N GLU A 38 18.15 1.19 9.98
CA GLU A 38 16.92 1.78 9.43
C GLU A 38 16.96 3.32 9.56
N LEU A 39 17.53 3.85 10.64
CA LEU A 39 17.78 5.29 10.79
C LEU A 39 18.75 5.83 9.74
N LEU A 40 19.78 5.06 9.39
CA LEU A 40 20.70 5.43 8.30
C LEU A 40 20.01 5.35 6.94
N LYS A 41 19.14 4.35 6.69
CA LYS A 41 18.32 4.26 5.46
C LYS A 41 17.41 5.48 5.32
N ALA A 42 16.75 5.92 6.39
CA ALA A 42 15.88 7.10 6.39
C ALA A 42 16.59 8.38 5.92
N LYS A 43 17.89 8.54 6.22
CA LYS A 43 18.70 9.69 5.82
C LYS A 43 19.06 9.70 4.32
N ARG A 44 18.91 8.59 3.61
CA ARG A 44 19.27 8.45 2.18
C ARG A 44 18.16 8.91 1.23
N PHE A 45 16.95 9.14 1.73
CA PHE A 45 15.84 9.59 0.89
C PHE A 45 16.05 11.02 0.41
N LYS A 46 16.00 11.21 -0.92
CA LYS A 46 16.08 12.54 -1.55
C LYS A 46 14.79 13.35 -1.39
N TYR A 47 13.63 12.69 -1.47
CA TYR A 47 12.32 13.35 -1.44
C TYR A 47 11.65 13.17 -0.09
N GLN A 48 11.31 14.28 0.56
CA GLN A 48 10.73 14.31 1.91
C GLN A 48 9.43 13.50 2.01
N ALA A 49 8.49 13.69 1.09
CA ALA A 49 7.23 12.92 1.09
C ALA A 49 7.47 11.40 1.08
N ARG A 50 8.42 10.93 0.26
CA ARG A 50 8.75 9.50 0.19
C ARG A 50 9.43 9.00 1.46
N LYS A 51 10.27 9.83 2.09
CA LYS A 51 10.86 9.54 3.40
C LYS A 51 9.78 9.37 4.47
N LEU A 52 8.81 10.28 4.53
CA LEU A 52 7.72 10.23 5.51
C LEU A 52 6.83 9.00 5.31
N GLU A 53 6.43 8.69 4.07
CA GLU A 53 5.70 7.45 3.75
C GLU A 53 6.47 6.20 4.20
N TRP A 54 7.79 6.18 3.93
CA TRP A 54 8.65 5.07 4.30
C TRP A 54 8.72 4.91 5.82
N ILE A 55 8.91 5.99 6.58
CA ILE A 55 8.95 5.98 8.04
C ILE A 55 7.60 5.54 8.62
N ALA A 56 6.49 6.14 8.17
CA ALA A 56 5.15 5.80 8.62
C ALA A 56 4.81 4.33 8.36
N THR A 57 5.30 3.76 7.26
CA THR A 57 5.16 2.32 7.00
C THR A 57 5.83 1.48 8.10
N ARG A 58 7.02 1.85 8.57
CA ARG A 58 7.73 1.11 9.63
C ARG A 58 7.06 1.28 10.98
N LEU A 59 6.60 2.49 11.30
CA LEU A 59 5.83 2.75 12.51
C LEU A 59 4.53 1.95 12.52
N LEU A 60 3.78 1.96 11.41
CA LEU A 60 2.56 1.19 11.28
C LEU A 60 2.82 -0.32 11.39
N MET A 61 3.92 -0.82 10.83
CA MET A 61 4.33 -2.21 10.99
C MET A 61 4.64 -2.57 12.43
N TYR A 62 5.28 -1.68 13.18
CA TYR A 62 5.50 -1.86 14.61
C TYR A 62 4.18 -1.92 15.38
N GLU A 63 3.22 -1.02 15.09
CA GLU A 63 1.88 -1.05 15.72
C GLU A 63 1.09 -2.34 15.41
N LEU A 64 1.23 -2.89 14.21
CA LEU A 64 0.52 -4.09 13.79
C LEU A 64 1.13 -5.37 14.39
N LEU A 65 2.46 -5.42 14.57
CA LEU A 65 3.17 -6.62 15.01
C LEU A 65 3.69 -6.56 16.45
N ASN A 66 3.61 -5.39 17.09
CA ASN A 66 4.18 -5.10 18.40
C ASN A 66 5.67 -5.50 18.53
N ARG A 67 6.40 -5.47 17.41
CA ARG A 67 7.83 -5.77 17.31
C ARG A 67 8.42 -5.08 16.11
N VAL A 68 9.71 -4.78 16.19
CA VAL A 68 10.47 -4.28 15.04
C VAL A 68 10.71 -5.43 14.07
N VAL A 69 10.42 -5.21 12.80
CA VAL A 69 10.74 -6.13 11.70
C VAL A 69 11.46 -5.40 10.59
N SER A 70 12.38 -6.09 9.92
CA SER A 70 12.99 -5.60 8.69
C SER A 70 12.08 -5.89 7.50
N ILE A 71 11.93 -4.89 6.63
CA ILE A 71 11.16 -4.97 5.38
C ILE A 71 12.12 -4.79 4.22
N ASP A 72 12.32 -5.85 3.46
CA ASP A 72 13.06 -5.84 2.19
C ASP A 72 12.09 -5.97 1.01
N TYR A 73 12.63 -6.08 -0.20
CA TYR A 73 11.85 -6.20 -1.43
C TYR A 73 12.45 -7.29 -2.31
N ASP A 74 11.58 -8.09 -2.92
CA ASP A 74 12.00 -9.10 -3.90
C ASP A 74 12.43 -8.46 -5.24
N GLU A 75 12.85 -9.31 -6.19
CA GLU A 75 13.26 -8.90 -7.54
C GLU A 75 12.17 -8.17 -8.34
N ASN A 76 10.90 -8.31 -7.96
CA ASN A 76 9.75 -7.65 -8.59
C ASN A 76 9.29 -6.41 -7.81
N GLY A 77 9.99 -6.04 -6.73
CA GLY A 77 9.64 -4.94 -5.85
C GLY A 77 8.48 -5.25 -4.90
N LYS A 78 8.12 -6.53 -4.70
CA LYS A 78 7.13 -6.93 -3.68
C LYS A 78 7.79 -6.88 -2.30
N PRO A 79 7.15 -6.23 -1.30
CA PRO A 79 7.72 -6.17 0.04
C PRO A 79 7.71 -7.55 0.70
N ILE A 80 8.78 -7.84 1.45
CA ILE A 80 8.97 -9.07 2.22
C ILE A 80 9.38 -8.75 3.65
N ILE A 81 8.93 -9.57 4.60
CA ILE A 81 9.37 -9.50 6.00
C ILE A 81 10.51 -10.50 6.16
N ASN A 82 11.67 -10.08 6.67
CA ASN A 82 12.90 -10.91 6.65
C ASN A 82 12.81 -12.22 7.46
N ASN A 83 11.81 -12.38 8.33
CA ASN A 83 11.58 -13.63 9.06
C ASN A 83 10.72 -14.64 8.27
N GLY A 84 10.16 -14.25 7.11
CA GLY A 84 9.41 -15.13 6.19
C GLY A 84 8.05 -15.65 6.70
N GLU A 85 7.70 -15.45 7.97
CA GLU A 85 6.52 -16.04 8.61
C GLU A 85 5.17 -15.53 8.07
N ARG A 86 5.14 -14.31 7.54
CA ARG A 86 3.90 -13.64 7.09
C ARG A 86 4.16 -12.83 5.82
N SER A 87 3.14 -12.76 4.96
CA SER A 87 3.15 -11.88 3.80
C SER A 87 2.74 -10.46 4.20
N ILE A 88 3.29 -9.49 3.48
CA ILE A 88 2.98 -8.07 3.63
C ILE A 88 2.55 -7.47 2.30
N SER A 89 1.61 -6.53 2.33
CA SER A 89 1.34 -5.62 1.22
C SER A 89 1.20 -4.21 1.74
N ILE A 90 1.69 -3.25 0.94
CA ILE A 90 1.77 -1.84 1.30
C ILE A 90 1.11 -1.04 0.18
N SER A 91 0.32 -0.02 0.54
CA SER A 91 -0.14 1.00 -0.39
C SER A 91 -0.05 2.38 0.24
N HIS A 92 0.11 3.40 -0.61
CA HIS A 92 0.28 4.79 -0.20
C HIS A 92 -0.58 5.67 -1.10
N THR A 93 -1.32 6.62 -0.53
CA THR A 93 -1.99 7.66 -1.32
C THR A 93 -2.08 8.94 -0.51
N LYS A 94 -1.69 10.07 -1.12
CA LYS A 94 -1.70 11.45 -0.55
C LYS A 94 -1.85 11.53 0.98
N GLY A 95 -0.78 11.25 1.71
CA GLY A 95 -0.75 11.40 3.16
C GLY A 95 -1.28 10.19 3.95
N ILE A 96 -1.68 9.10 3.30
CA ILE A 96 -2.11 7.87 3.97
C ILE A 96 -1.22 6.71 3.56
N VAL A 97 -0.80 5.94 4.57
CA VAL A 97 -0.13 4.65 4.41
C VAL A 97 -1.08 3.54 4.84
N ALA A 98 -1.23 2.53 4.00
CA ALA A 98 -2.03 1.35 4.26
C ALA A 98 -1.13 0.11 4.25
N VAL A 99 -1.27 -0.73 5.26
CA VAL A 99 -0.50 -1.98 5.38
C VAL A 99 -1.43 -3.12 5.77
N ILE A 100 -1.24 -4.26 5.13
CA ILE A 100 -1.79 -5.54 5.58
C ILE A 100 -0.65 -6.54 5.79
N VAL A 101 -0.71 -7.26 6.90
CA VAL A 101 0.16 -8.41 7.21
C VAL A 101 -0.73 -9.62 7.41
N THR A 102 -0.44 -10.75 6.76
CA THR A 102 -1.28 -11.95 6.84
C THR A 102 -0.47 -13.24 6.67
N ASN A 103 -0.99 -14.35 7.18
CA ASN A 103 -0.45 -15.69 6.97
C ASN A 103 -0.68 -16.21 5.52
N ASN A 104 -1.53 -15.54 4.74
CA ASN A 104 -1.81 -15.89 3.34
C ASN A 104 -1.10 -14.97 2.35
N MET A 105 -1.50 -14.95 1.08
CA MET A 105 -1.04 -13.94 0.12
C MET A 105 -1.60 -12.56 0.48
N ALA A 106 -0.73 -11.55 0.50
CA ALA A 106 -1.09 -10.19 0.86
C ALA A 106 -1.31 -9.28 -0.36
N GLY A 107 -2.40 -8.51 -0.34
CA GLY A 107 -2.66 -7.41 -1.26
C GLY A 107 -3.50 -6.35 -0.57
N ILE A 108 -3.06 -5.10 -0.63
CA ILE A 108 -3.85 -3.95 -0.21
C ILE A 108 -3.65 -2.82 -1.21
N ASP A 109 -4.72 -2.09 -1.46
CA ASP A 109 -4.65 -0.87 -2.23
C ASP A 109 -5.53 0.22 -1.64
N ILE A 110 -5.03 1.45 -1.71
CA ILE A 110 -5.72 2.65 -1.24
C ILE A 110 -5.52 3.74 -2.28
N GLU A 111 -6.61 4.39 -2.66
CA GLU A 111 -6.61 5.38 -3.73
C GLU A 111 -7.33 6.64 -3.28
N MET A 112 -6.69 7.79 -3.49
CA MET A 112 -7.38 9.06 -3.32
C MET A 112 -8.38 9.26 -4.47
N GLN A 113 -9.57 9.72 -4.13
CA GLN A 113 -10.57 10.11 -5.13
C GLN A 113 -10.02 11.24 -6.01
N SER A 114 -9.76 10.90 -7.28
CA SER A 114 -9.17 11.81 -8.25
C SER A 114 -9.59 11.44 -9.67
N ASP A 115 -9.71 12.45 -10.53
CA ASP A 115 -10.04 12.27 -11.95
C ASP A 115 -8.87 11.67 -12.75
N ARG A 116 -7.71 11.48 -12.12
CA ARG A 116 -6.56 10.77 -12.72
C ARG A 116 -6.96 9.37 -13.22
N VAL A 117 -7.87 8.69 -12.54
CA VAL A 117 -8.35 7.36 -12.94
C VAL A 117 -9.00 7.36 -14.32
N LEU A 118 -9.67 8.46 -14.69
CA LEU A 118 -10.34 8.60 -16.00
C LEU A 118 -9.31 8.61 -17.13
N ARG A 119 -8.13 9.20 -16.89
CA ARG A 119 -7.04 9.28 -17.88
C ARG A 119 -6.37 7.94 -18.13
N ILE A 120 -6.40 7.04 -17.15
CA ILE A 120 -5.75 5.72 -17.24
C ILE A 120 -6.72 4.58 -17.52
N GLU A 121 -8.03 4.84 -17.69
CA GLU A 121 -9.06 3.80 -17.87
C GLU A 121 -8.70 2.81 -18.98
N ASN A 122 -8.15 3.30 -20.10
CA ASN A 122 -7.87 2.48 -21.28
C ASN A 122 -6.72 1.49 -21.04
N LYS A 123 -5.97 1.63 -19.93
CA LYS A 123 -4.91 0.71 -19.53
C LYS A 123 -5.45 -0.53 -18.81
N PHE A 124 -6.59 -0.42 -18.13
CA PHE A 124 -7.10 -1.50 -17.27
C PHE A 124 -8.54 -1.93 -17.56
N ILE A 125 -9.31 -1.18 -18.35
CA ILE A 125 -10.65 -1.59 -18.80
C ILE A 125 -10.57 -2.13 -20.23
N SER A 126 -11.10 -3.34 -20.44
CA SER A 126 -11.22 -3.95 -21.76
C SER A 126 -12.35 -3.33 -22.59
N GLY A 127 -12.31 -3.49 -23.92
CA GLY A 127 -13.30 -2.88 -24.84
C GLY A 127 -14.75 -3.27 -24.53
N THR A 128 -15.01 -4.54 -24.19
CA THR A 128 -16.34 -5.04 -23.82
C THR A 128 -16.85 -4.38 -22.53
N ARG A 129 -16.01 -4.28 -21.51
CA ARG A 129 -16.36 -3.60 -20.25
C ARG A 129 -16.57 -2.11 -20.45
N LYS A 130 -15.84 -1.46 -21.35
CA LYS A 130 -16.05 -0.05 -21.71
C LYS A 130 -17.44 0.18 -22.32
N LYS A 131 -17.92 -0.73 -23.17
CA LYS A 131 -19.29 -0.68 -23.71
C LYS A 131 -20.35 -0.84 -22.61
N ILE A 132 -20.21 -1.85 -21.75
CA ILE A 132 -21.12 -2.06 -20.60
C ILE A 132 -21.14 -0.81 -19.68
N ARG A 133 -19.98 -0.17 -19.49
CA ARG A 133 -19.83 1.03 -18.69
C ARG A 133 -20.61 2.22 -19.26
N LEU A 134 -20.46 2.47 -20.56
CA LEU A 134 -21.17 3.54 -21.27
C LEU A 134 -22.69 3.33 -21.17
N LEU A 135 -23.14 2.08 -21.25
CA LEU A 135 -24.55 1.71 -21.09
C LEU A 135 -25.06 1.94 -19.65
N LYS A 136 -24.22 1.67 -18.64
CA LYS A 136 -24.60 1.77 -17.22
C LYS A 136 -24.37 3.16 -16.59
N LYS A 137 -23.87 4.16 -17.35
CA LYS A 137 -23.48 5.50 -16.82
C LYS A 137 -22.57 5.42 -15.58
N THR A 138 -21.67 4.44 -15.57
CA THR A 138 -20.75 4.19 -14.46
C THR A 138 -19.92 5.45 -14.15
N LYS A 139 -19.79 5.75 -12.85
CA LYS A 139 -19.21 7.00 -12.34
C LYS A 139 -17.72 6.83 -12.04
N ARG A 140 -17.04 7.95 -11.76
CA ARG A 140 -15.63 7.98 -11.35
C ARG A 140 -15.31 7.00 -10.21
N ASN A 141 -16.16 6.94 -9.19
CA ASN A 141 -15.92 6.12 -8.01
C ASN A 141 -15.89 4.62 -8.36
N ASP A 142 -16.75 4.19 -9.28
CA ASP A 142 -16.73 2.81 -9.76
C ASP A 142 -15.40 2.48 -10.46
N LEU A 143 -14.82 3.43 -11.20
CA LEU A 143 -13.51 3.24 -11.84
C LEU A 143 -12.38 3.18 -10.83
N LEU A 144 -12.44 3.98 -9.77
CA LEU A 144 -11.50 3.88 -8.66
C LEU A 144 -11.61 2.50 -7.99
N THR A 145 -12.83 2.00 -7.76
CA THR A 145 -13.04 0.65 -7.22
C THR A 145 -12.47 -0.42 -8.15
N TYR A 146 -12.71 -0.34 -9.46
CA TYR A 146 -12.13 -1.29 -10.41
C TYR A 146 -10.62 -1.23 -10.47
N TRP A 147 -10.06 -0.02 -10.46
CA TRP A 147 -8.62 0.19 -10.46
C TRP A 147 -7.97 -0.38 -9.20
N SER A 148 -8.49 -0.01 -8.03
CA SER A 148 -7.97 -0.45 -6.75
C SER A 148 -8.08 -1.96 -6.55
N GLY A 149 -9.17 -2.58 -7.02
CA GLY A 149 -9.30 -4.04 -7.05
C GLY A 149 -8.27 -4.73 -7.95
N LYS A 150 -7.95 -4.14 -9.11
CA LYS A 150 -6.91 -4.68 -10.02
C LYS A 150 -5.50 -4.54 -9.45
N GLU A 151 -5.18 -3.38 -8.87
CA GLU A 151 -3.91 -3.15 -8.16
C GLU A 151 -3.75 -4.12 -6.98
N THR A 152 -4.81 -4.35 -6.21
CA THR A 152 -4.81 -5.33 -5.12
C THR A 152 -4.45 -6.72 -5.63
N LEU A 153 -5.08 -7.18 -6.71
CA LEU A 153 -4.75 -8.48 -7.31
C LEU A 153 -3.33 -8.54 -7.88
N TYR A 154 -2.88 -7.46 -8.52
CA TYR A 154 -1.52 -7.37 -9.02
C TYR A 154 -0.48 -7.55 -7.91
N LYS A 155 -0.71 -6.92 -6.74
CA LYS A 155 0.12 -7.06 -5.54
C LYS A 155 0.09 -8.48 -4.95
N ILE A 156 -1.09 -9.12 -4.92
CA ILE A 156 -1.23 -10.53 -4.49
C ILE A 156 -0.30 -11.43 -5.31
N HIS A 157 -0.36 -11.31 -6.64
CA HIS A 157 0.41 -12.14 -7.57
C HIS A 157 1.92 -11.81 -7.64
N GLY A 158 2.37 -10.71 -7.03
CA GLY A 158 3.79 -10.33 -7.03
C GLY A 158 4.31 -9.80 -8.36
N GLY A 159 3.41 -9.22 -9.18
CA GLY A 159 3.79 -8.34 -10.29
C GLY A 159 4.32 -8.99 -11.58
N LYS A 160 4.50 -10.31 -11.65
CA LYS A 160 4.94 -10.99 -12.88
C LYS A 160 3.78 -11.33 -13.83
N GLY A 161 3.92 -10.94 -15.10
CA GLY A 161 3.18 -11.51 -16.23
C GLY A 161 1.68 -11.15 -16.34
N LEU A 162 1.15 -10.26 -15.50
CA LEU A 162 -0.26 -9.90 -15.52
C LEU A 162 -0.57 -8.75 -16.48
N ASP A 163 -1.39 -9.05 -17.49
CA ASP A 163 -2.05 -8.02 -18.29
C ASP A 163 -3.26 -7.48 -17.52
N PHE A 164 -3.17 -6.24 -17.06
CA PHE A 164 -4.24 -5.55 -16.35
C PHE A 164 -5.59 -5.60 -17.07
N LYS A 165 -5.64 -5.69 -18.40
CA LYS A 165 -6.90 -5.81 -19.14
C LYS A 165 -7.55 -7.18 -18.99
N LYS A 166 -6.75 -8.24 -18.77
CA LYS A 166 -7.19 -9.64 -18.58
C LYS A 166 -7.53 -9.96 -17.12
N ILE A 167 -7.08 -9.14 -16.18
CA ILE A 167 -7.50 -9.27 -14.77
C ILE A 167 -9.03 -9.03 -14.71
N PHE A 168 -9.79 -10.09 -14.41
CA PHE A 168 -11.25 -10.17 -14.47
C PHE A 168 -11.90 -9.96 -15.86
N THR A 169 -11.35 -10.46 -16.96
CA THR A 169 -12.17 -10.57 -18.21
C THR A 169 -13.32 -11.56 -18.05
#